data_AF-A0A9J6H2R8-F1
#
_entry.id   AF-A0A9J6H2R8-F1
#
_cell.length_a   1.000
_cell.length_b   1.000
_cell.length_c   1.000
_cell.angle_alpha   90.00
_cell.angle_beta   90.00
_cell.angle_gamma   90.00
#
_symmetry.space_group_name_H-M   'P 1'
#
loop_
_entity.id
_entity.type
_entity.pdbx_description
1 polymer ?
#
loop_
_entity_poly.entity_id
_entity_poly.type
_entity_poly.pdbx_seq_one_letter_code
_entity_poly.pdbx_strand_id
1 'polypeptide(L)' 'MTGATRKWPRVHWSERETWALIRLWEDNLEELRAQKHNGNVYQKIATQLTAAGIPRTKAQVHSKIENLGQTFR' A
#
# COMPACT_ATOMS: atom_id res chain seq x y z
N MET A 1 19.48 -5.00 -29.17
CA MET A 1 19.92 -4.67 -27.80
C MET A 1 18.71 -4.87 -26.89
N THR A 2 18.66 -5.97 -26.14
CA THR A 2 17.49 -6.38 -25.35
C THR A 2 17.40 -5.53 -24.08
N GLY A 3 16.37 -4.68 -24.00
CA GLY A 3 16.04 -3.94 -22.79
C GLY A 3 15.48 -4.88 -21.73
N ALA A 4 16.31 -5.27 -20.78
CA ALA A 4 15.86 -6.01 -19.60
C ALA A 4 14.91 -5.12 -18.78
N THR A 5 13.63 -5.48 -18.74
CA THR A 5 12.68 -4.88 -17.80
C THR A 5 13.15 -5.24 -16.40
N ARG A 6 13.59 -4.24 -15.61
CA ARG A 6 13.91 -4.44 -14.18
C ARG A 6 12.65 -4.95 -13.48
N LYS A 7 12.58 -6.26 -13.26
CA LYS A 7 11.62 -6.85 -12.32
C LYS A 7 12.04 -6.37 -10.94
N TRP A 8 11.30 -5.40 -10.40
CA TRP A 8 11.47 -4.98 -9.02
C TRP A 8 11.26 -6.20 -8.12
N PRO A 9 12.12 -6.43 -7.11
CA PRO A 9 11.95 -7.54 -6.18
C PRO A 9 10.56 -7.45 -5.54
N ARG A 10 9.84 -8.57 -5.53
CA ARG A 10 8.52 -8.66 -4.93
C ARG A 10 8.66 -8.39 -3.43
N VAL A 11 8.06 -7.29 -2.99
CA VAL A 11 8.06 -6.86 -1.60
C VAL A 11 7.33 -7.92 -0.77
N HIS A 12 8.05 -8.56 0.15
CA HIS A 12 7.46 -9.47 1.11
C HIS A 12 6.79 -8.67 2.21
N TRP A 13 5.49 -8.89 2.40
CA TRP A 13 4.71 -8.33 3.49
C TRP A 13 4.52 -9.41 4.54
N SER A 14 4.99 -9.17 5.76
CA SER A 14 4.67 -10.06 6.89
C SER A 14 3.19 -9.92 7.28
N GLU A 15 2.68 -10.85 8.08
CA GLU A 15 1.33 -10.76 8.64
C GLU A 15 1.16 -9.49 9.47
N ARG A 16 2.14 -9.17 10.33
CA ARG A 16 2.13 -7.94 11.14
C ARG A 16 2.04 -6.69 10.29
N GLU A 17 2.84 -6.61 9.22
CA GLU A 17 2.80 -5.46 8.31
C GLU A 17 1.48 -5.40 7.53
N THR A 18 0.94 -6.55 7.13
CA THR A 18 -0.35 -6.63 6.42
C THR A 18 -1.48 -6.16 7.33
N TRP A 19 -1.51 -6.60 8.59
CA TRP A 19 -2.49 -6.14 9.57
C TRP A 19 -2.38 -4.65 9.88
N ALA A 20 -1.16 -4.13 10.03
CA ALA A 20 -0.95 -2.70 10.22
C ALA A 20 -1.47 -1.89 9.01
N LEU A 21 -1.24 -2.39 7.80
CA LEU A 21 -1.78 -1.78 6.59
C LEU A 21 -3.31 -1.84 6.54
N ILE A 22 -3.93 -2.98 6.87
CA ILE A 22 -5.39 -3.13 6.85
C ILE A 22 -6.06 -2.15 7.82
N ARG A 23 -5.53 -2.02 9.05
CA ARG A 23 -6.06 -1.05 10.03
C ARG A 23 -6.00 0.38 9.50
N LEU A 24 -4.85 0.80 8.99
CA LEU A 24 -4.69 2.13 8.40
C LEU A 24 -5.57 2.31 7.16
N TRP A 25 -5.79 1.26 6.39
CA TRP A 25 -6.67 1.31 5.23
C TRP A 25 -8.12 1.52 5.67
N GLU A 26 -8.60 0.77 6.65
CA GLU A 26 -9.93 0.91 7.25
C GLU A 26 -10.17 2.34 7.78
N ASP A 27 -9.21 2.89 8.53
CA ASP A 27 -9.26 4.26 9.07
C ASP A 27 -9.35 5.34 7.99
N ASN A 28 -9.00 5.04 6.74
CA ASN A 28 -9.02 5.98 5.63
C ASN A 28 -10.04 5.61 4.54
N LEU A 29 -10.92 4.61 4.76
CA LEU A 29 -11.89 4.16 3.76
C LEU A 29 -12.85 5.26 3.31
N GLU A 30 -13.30 6.12 4.22
CA GLU A 30 -14.21 7.23 3.88
C GLU A 30 -13.53 8.24 2.96
N GLU A 31 -12.29 8.62 3.27
CA GLU A 31 -11.49 9.54 2.45
C GLU A 31 -11.23 8.94 1.05
N LEU A 32 -10.92 7.64 0.99
CA LEU A 32 -10.72 6.90 -0.26
C LEU A 32 -11.98 6.83 -1.13
N ARG A 33 -13.17 6.79 -0.51
CA ARG A 33 -14.46 6.77 -1.21
C ARG A 33 -14.89 8.16 -1.68
N ALA A 34 -14.50 9.20 -0.94
CA ALA A 34 -14.89 10.58 -1.23
C ALA A 34 -14.15 11.20 -2.43
N GLN A 35 -12.95 10.69 -2.77
CA GLN A 35 -12.07 11.32 -3.77
C GLN A 35 -11.82 10.43 -4.98
N LYS A 36 -11.75 11.04 -6.18
CA LYS A 36 -11.31 10.34 -7.42
C LYS A 36 -9.81 10.08 -7.47
N HIS A 37 -9.00 10.89 -6.77
CA HIS A 37 -7.54 10.81 -6.79
C HIS A 37 -6.99 10.61 -5.38
N ASN A 38 -6.78 9.35 -5.01
CA ASN A 38 -6.39 8.95 -3.65
C ASN A 38 -4.88 9.00 -3.38
N GLY A 39 -4.11 9.68 -4.24
CA GLY A 39 -2.65 9.71 -4.16
C GLY A 39 -2.11 10.20 -2.82
N ASN A 40 -2.80 11.15 -2.18
CA ASN A 40 -2.41 11.70 -0.89
C ASN A 40 -2.72 10.74 0.25
N VAL A 41 -3.83 10.01 0.17
CA VAL A 41 -4.21 9.00 1.17
C VAL A 41 -3.17 7.87 1.21
N TYR A 42 -2.72 7.38 0.06
CA TYR A 42 -1.67 6.36 0.02
C TYR A 42 -0.32 6.88 0.56
N GLN A 43 -0.01 8.16 0.34
CA GLN A 43 1.19 8.78 0.92
C GLN A 43 1.08 8.90 2.45
N LYS A 44 -0.09 9.28 2.95
CA LYS A 44 -0.40 9.38 4.38
C LYS A 44 -0.27 8.01 5.06
N ILE A 45 -0.83 6.95 4.47
CA ILE A 45 -0.70 5.57 4.98
C ILE A 45 0.78 5.13 5.00
N ALA A 46 1.52 5.37 3.91
CA ALA A 46 2.96 5.04 3.85
C ALA A 46 3.78 5.75 4.94
N THR A 47 3.45 7.01 5.23
CA THR A 47 4.10 7.80 6.28
C THR A 47 3.80 7.22 7.67
N GLN A 48 2.55 6.84 7.93
CA GLN A 48 2.14 6.23 9.20
C GLN A 48 2.78 4.85 9.42
N LEU A 49 2.85 4.00 8.38
CA LEU A 49 3.58 2.74 8.44
C LEU A 49 5.06 2.97 8.77
N THR A 50 5.69 3.94 8.13
CA THR A 50 7.10 4.28 8.37
C THR A 50 7.31 4.74 9.82
N ALA A 51 6.41 5.57 10.35
CA ALA A 51 6.44 5.98 11.76
C ALA A 51 6.26 4.80 12.74
N ALA A 52 5.53 3.74 12.33
CA ALA A 52 5.38 2.50 13.08
C ALA A 52 6.56 1.51 12.89
N GLY A 53 7.65 1.92 12.23
CA GLY A 53 8.83 1.08 11.96
C GLY A 53 8.69 0.14 10.76
N ILE A 54 7.70 0.38 9.89
CA ILE A 54 7.40 -0.43 8.70
C ILE A 54 7.71 0.43 7.45
N PRO A 55 8.95 0.42 6.93
CA PRO A 55 9.36 1.30 5.84
C PRO A 55 8.76 0.85 4.51
N ARG A 56 7.61 1.43 4.15
CA ARG A 56 6.88 1.15 2.91
C ARG A 56 6.63 2.42 2.12
N THR A 57 6.86 2.36 0.81
CA THR A 57 6.61 3.49 -0.08
C THR A 57 5.13 3.56 -0.48
N LYS A 58 4.68 4.73 -0.92
CA LYS A 58 3.33 4.94 -1.48
C LYS A 58 2.96 3.90 -2.56
N ALA A 59 3.89 3.59 -3.47
CA ALA A 59 3.66 2.62 -4.54
C ALA A 59 3.47 1.20 -4.00
N GLN A 60 4.23 0.82 -2.97
CA GLN A 60 4.10 -0.49 -2.33
C GLN A 60 2.77 -0.61 -1.58
N VAL A 61 2.36 0.43 -0.87
CA VAL A 61 1.05 0.52 -0.19
C VAL A 61 -0.08 0.37 -1.19
N HIS A 62 -0.06 1.16 -2.27
CA HIS A 62 -1.06 1.12 -3.33
C HIS A 62 -1.22 -0.30 -3.91
N SER A 63 -0.11 -0.89 -4.36
CA SER A 63 -0.13 -2.23 -4.95
C SER A 63 -0.62 -3.31 -3.97
N LYS A 64 -0.25 -3.22 -2.69
CA LYS A 64 -0.70 -4.18 -1.68
C LYS A 64 -2.20 -4.06 -1.41
N ILE A 65 -2.74 -2.85 -1.28
CA ILE A 65 -4.19 -2.61 -1.10
C ILE A 65 -4.97 -3.14 -2.31
N GLU A 66 -4.50 -2.86 -3.53
CA GLU A 66 -5.12 -3.36 -4.76
C GLU A 66 -5.15 -4.89 -4.80
N ASN A 67 -4.03 -5.54 -4.48
CA ASN A 67 -3.95 -7.01 -4.43
C ASN A 67 -4.88 -7.60 -3.35
N LEU A 68 -4.95 -6.99 -2.16
CA LEU A 68 -5.86 -7.43 -1.09
C LEU A 68 -7.33 -7.31 -1.53
N GLY A 69 -7.70 -6.18 -2.13
CA GLY A 69 -9.05 -5.94 -2.65
C GLY A 69 -9.46 -6.86 -3.80
N GLN A 70 -8.51 -7.36 -4.60
CA GLN A 70 -8.76 -8.37 -5.62
C GLN A 70 -8.86 -9.79 -5.04
N THR A 71 -8.06 -10.10 -4.02
CA THR A 71 -7.98 -11.44 -3.41
C THR A 71 -9.21 -11.77 -2.57
N PHE A 72 -9.76 -10.79 -1.86
CA PHE A 72 -10.86 -10.95 -0.91
C PHE A 72 -12.16 -10.25 -1.38
N ARG A 73 -12.32 -10.10 -2.69
CA ARG A 73 -13.43 -9.36 -3.31
C ARG A 73 -14.78 -10.05 -3.10
#